data_AF-A0A3A9UHX7-F1
#
_entry.id   AF-A0A3A9UHX7-F1
#
_cell.length_a   1.000
_cell.length_b   1.000
_cell.length_c   1.000
_cell.angle_alpha   90.00
_cell.angle_beta   90.00
_cell.angle_gamma   90.00
#
_symmetry.space_group_name_H-M   'P 1'
#
loop_
_entity.id
_entity.type
_entity.pdbx_description
1 polymer ?
#
loop_
_entity_poly.entity_id
_entity_poly.type
_entity_poly.pdbx_seq_one_letter_code
_entity_poly.pdbx_strand_id
1 'polypeptide(L)'
;MTSDLRKVHKIIWIILIIAIPVLIVFSIKSIKEPLFTDSDLKIVSKNNVQNTILDNDSFHISVQGKNTSLNMLNIVVKKPLKSASSIVYGTSSDSGKEIYLGVIDKKGIYTFDIDRSIKGLRIYDDIKKIDISNLKLQWE
;
A
#
# COMPACT_ATOMS: atom_id res chain seq x y z
N MET A 1 -6.92 -54.16 -19.56
CA MET A 1 -6.82 -52.87 -18.85
C MET A 1 -7.43 -53.06 -17.47
N THR A 2 -6.59 -53.03 -16.44
CA THR A 2 -6.81 -53.70 -15.15
C THR A 2 -7.81 -52.94 -14.27
N SER A 3 -8.78 -53.69 -13.72
CA SER A 3 -9.90 -53.20 -12.89
C SER A 3 -9.49 -52.26 -11.74
N ASP A 4 -8.27 -52.41 -11.24
CA ASP A 4 -7.74 -51.61 -10.13
C ASP A 4 -7.47 -50.15 -10.49
N LEU A 5 -7.13 -49.85 -11.75
CA LEU A 5 -6.91 -48.46 -12.20
C LEU A 5 -8.22 -47.65 -12.09
N ARG A 6 -9.36 -48.29 -12.35
CA ARG A 6 -10.68 -47.64 -12.28
C ARG A 6 -11.13 -47.37 -10.84
N LYS A 7 -10.75 -48.23 -9.89
CA LYS A 7 -11.02 -48.04 -8.46
C LYS A 7 -10.20 -46.88 -7.89
N VAL A 8 -8.90 -46.82 -8.20
CA VAL A 8 -8.02 -45.73 -7.77
C VAL A 8 -8.47 -44.40 -8.35
N HIS A 9 -8.85 -44.37 -9.63
CA HIS A 9 -9.38 -43.16 -10.26
C HIS A 9 -10.64 -42.64 -9.55
N LYS A 10 -11.57 -43.51 -9.19
CA LYS A 10 -12.78 -43.13 -8.44
C LYS A 10 -12.45 -42.55 -7.06
N ILE A 11 -11.47 -43.12 -6.36
CA ILE A 11 -11.03 -42.64 -5.04
C ILE A 11 -10.39 -41.24 -5.16
N ILE A 12 -9.53 -41.02 -6.16
CA ILE A 12 -8.90 -39.72 -6.41
C ILE A 12 -9.97 -38.65 -6.64
N TRP A 13 -10.99 -38.93 -7.46
CA TRP A 13 -12.08 -37.99 -7.73
C TRP A 13 -12.89 -37.63 -6.49
N ILE A 14 -13.18 -38.61 -5.62
CA ILE A 14 -13.88 -38.37 -4.35
C ILE A 14 -13.06 -37.47 -3.44
N ILE A 15 -11.75 -37.73 -3.32
CA ILE A 15 -10.85 -36.89 -2.53
C ILE A 15 -10.78 -35.47 -3.10
N LEU A 16 -10.70 -35.34 -4.42
CA LEU A 16 -10.59 -34.04 -5.09
C LEU A 16 -11.84 -33.16 -4.85
N ILE A 17 -13.03 -33.75 -4.92
CA ILE A 17 -14.31 -33.05 -4.66
C ILE A 17 -14.37 -32.48 -3.24
N ILE A 18 -13.74 -33.12 -2.27
CA ILE A 18 -13.71 -32.66 -0.87
C ILE A 18 -12.55 -31.68 -0.66
N ALA A 19 -11.38 -31.96 -1.23
CA ALA A 19 -10.17 -31.16 -1.02
C ALA A 19 -10.29 -29.75 -1.63
N ILE A 20 -10.86 -29.61 -2.82
CA ILE A 20 -11.01 -28.32 -3.51
C ILE A 20 -11.80 -27.30 -2.66
N PRO A 21 -13.05 -27.57 -2.20
CA PRO A 21 -13.81 -26.58 -1.43
C PRO A 21 -13.14 -26.27 -0.08
N VAL A 22 -12.50 -27.24 0.56
CA VAL A 22 -11.74 -27.01 1.80
C VAL A 22 -10.58 -26.04 1.56
N LEU A 23 -9.81 -26.23 0.48
CA LEU A 23 -8.71 -25.33 0.12
C LEU A 23 -9.21 -23.93 -0.23
N ILE A 24 -10.36 -23.80 -0.90
CA ILE A 24 -10.98 -22.49 -1.18
C ILE A 24 -11.33 -21.76 0.12
N VAL A 25 -11.99 -22.44 1.05
CA VAL A 25 -12.34 -21.84 2.36
C VAL A 25 -11.08 -21.45 3.14
N PHE A 26 -10.06 -22.29 3.11
CA PHE A 26 -8.78 -21.99 3.78
C PHE A 26 -8.08 -20.78 3.13
N SER A 27 -8.12 -20.69 1.80
CA SER A 27 -7.56 -19.55 1.05
C SER A 27 -8.28 -18.25 1.40
N ILE A 28 -9.61 -18.27 1.50
CA ILE A 28 -10.39 -17.08 1.88
C ILE A 28 -10.07 -16.67 3.33
N LYS A 29 -10.02 -17.63 4.26
CA LYS A 29 -9.66 -17.37 5.67
C LYS A 29 -8.22 -16.91 5.86
N SER A 30 -7.32 -17.31 4.98
CA SER A 30 -5.91 -16.91 5.03
C SER A 30 -5.70 -15.44 4.62
N ILE A 31 -6.68 -14.80 3.98
CA ILE A 31 -6.64 -13.37 3.69
C ILE A 31 -6.93 -12.64 5.00
N LYS A 32 -5.86 -12.32 5.75
CA LYS A 32 -5.93 -11.60 7.03
C LYS A 32 -6.21 -10.11 6.88
N GLU A 33 -6.13 -9.58 5.66
CA GLU A 33 -6.24 -8.16 5.39
C GLU A 33 -7.58 -7.87 4.69
N PRO A 34 -8.42 -6.97 5.22
CA PRO A 34 -9.61 -6.55 4.51
C PRO A 34 -9.18 -5.96 3.17
N LEU A 35 -9.77 -6.47 2.08
CA LEU A 35 -9.58 -5.87 0.77
C LEU A 35 -10.12 -4.44 0.84
N PHE A 36 -9.24 -3.45 0.96
CA PHE A 36 -9.62 -2.04 0.98
C PHE A 36 -10.43 -1.73 -0.29
N THR A 37 -11.73 -1.55 -0.11
CA THR A 37 -12.65 -1.21 -1.19
C THR A 37 -12.43 0.26 -1.55
N ASP A 38 -12.68 0.63 -2.82
CA ASP A 38 -12.55 2.03 -3.27
C ASP A 38 -13.39 3.01 -2.41
N SER A 39 -14.47 2.50 -1.82
CA SER A 39 -15.33 3.20 -0.87
C SER A 39 -14.60 3.62 0.40
N ASP A 40 -13.74 2.76 0.95
CA ASP A 40 -13.04 3.00 2.22
C ASP A 40 -11.95 4.07 2.05
N LEU A 41 -11.32 4.11 0.88
CA LEU A 41 -10.31 5.12 0.54
C LEU A 41 -10.93 6.52 0.32
N LYS A 42 -12.17 6.60 -0.17
CA LYS A 42 -12.88 7.87 -0.37
C LYS A 42 -13.29 8.53 0.95
N ILE A 43 -13.61 7.73 1.98
CA ILE A 43 -14.08 8.25 3.27
C ILE A 43 -12.93 8.96 4.03
N VAL A 44 -11.70 8.43 3.96
CA VAL A 44 -10.54 9.04 4.62
C VAL A 44 -10.11 10.35 3.94
N SER A 45 -10.23 10.44 2.62
CA SER A 45 -9.88 11.65 1.86
C SER A 45 -10.83 12.83 2.11
N LYS A 46 -12.09 12.58 2.51
CA LYS A 46 -13.11 13.64 2.66
C LYS A 46 -13.22 14.24 4.06
N ASN A 47 -12.76 13.54 5.10
CA ASN A 47 -13.09 13.87 6.50
C ASN A 47 -12.04 14.64 7.29
N ASN A 48 -10.92 15.04 6.68
CA ASN A 48 -9.81 15.58 7.46
C ASN A 48 -9.45 17.01 7.01
N VAL A 49 -9.43 17.92 7.99
CA VAL A 49 -8.82 19.25 7.91
C VAL A 49 -7.32 19.06 7.72
N GLN A 50 -6.93 18.68 6.51
CA GLN A 50 -5.57 18.33 6.13
C GLN A 50 -5.19 19.14 4.90
N ASN A 51 -3.99 19.70 4.92
CA ASN A 51 -3.42 20.38 3.77
C ASN A 51 -3.12 19.29 2.73
N THR A 52 -3.99 19.21 1.72
CA THR A 52 -3.84 18.27 0.60
C THR A 52 -2.74 18.82 -0.30
N ILE A 53 -1.63 18.08 -0.40
CA ILE A 53 -0.47 18.48 -1.19
C ILE A 53 -0.60 17.99 -2.62
N LEU A 54 -1.13 16.78 -2.79
CA LEU A 54 -1.34 16.19 -4.10
C LEU A 54 -2.55 15.26 -4.06
N ASP A 55 -3.49 15.48 -4.97
CA ASP A 55 -4.62 14.58 -5.19
C ASP A 55 -4.73 14.22 -6.67
N ASN A 56 -4.30 13.01 -7.00
CA ASN A 56 -4.35 12.46 -8.35
C ASN A 56 -5.09 11.12 -8.36
N ASP A 57 -5.28 10.57 -9.56
CA ASP A 57 -5.89 9.26 -9.80
C ASP A 57 -5.19 8.09 -9.11
N SER A 58 -3.90 8.23 -8.83
CA SER A 58 -3.08 7.15 -8.27
C SER A 58 -2.77 7.35 -6.78
N PHE A 59 -2.63 8.60 -6.35
CA PHE A 59 -2.22 8.97 -5.00
C PHE A 59 -3.05 10.12 -4.46
N HIS A 60 -3.34 10.08 -3.16
CA HIS A 60 -3.75 11.23 -2.40
C HIS A 60 -2.78 11.40 -1.23
N ILE A 61 -2.07 12.53 -1.20
CA ILE A 61 -1.04 12.84 -0.23
C ILE A 61 -1.49 14.07 0.54
N SER A 62 -1.62 13.90 1.85
CA SER A 62 -2.05 14.95 2.75
C SER A 62 -1.15 14.98 3.96
N VAL A 63 -1.00 16.16 4.56
CA VAL A 63 -0.29 16.28 5.83
C VAL A 63 -1.21 16.90 6.87
N GLN A 64 -1.17 16.30 8.07
CA GLN A 64 -1.85 16.77 9.26
C GLN A 64 -0.84 17.25 10.29
N GLY A 65 -0.98 18.47 10.79
CA GLY A 65 -0.23 18.91 11.97
C GLY A 65 -0.71 18.13 13.19
N LYS A 66 0.19 17.36 13.83
CA LYS A 66 -0.13 16.54 15.01
C LYS A 66 0.34 17.21 16.31
N ASN A 67 1.47 17.93 16.27
CA ASN A 67 2.04 18.67 17.41
C ASN A 67 3.00 19.79 16.94
N THR A 68 3.61 20.53 17.88
CA THR A 68 4.54 21.65 17.61
C THR A 68 5.80 21.24 16.84
N SER A 69 6.24 19.97 16.93
CA SER A 69 7.47 19.47 16.28
C SER A 69 7.24 18.41 15.20
N LEU A 70 6.14 17.65 15.25
CA LEU A 70 5.88 16.54 14.33
C LEU A 70 4.58 16.74 13.56
N ASN A 71 4.67 16.47 12.26
CA ASN A 71 3.56 16.40 11.32
C ASN A 71 3.31 14.94 10.95
N MET A 72 2.08 14.61 10.58
CA MET A 72 1.67 13.28 10.17
C MET A 72 1.38 13.31 8.67
N LEU A 73 2.24 12.65 7.89
CA LEU A 73 2.08 12.48 6.46
C LEU A 73 1.19 11.27 6.19
N ASN A 74 0.10 11.48 5.47
CA ASN A 74 -0.78 10.43 5.01
C ASN A 74 -0.65 10.28 3.50
N ILE A 75 -0.31 9.08 3.05
CA ILE A 75 -0.25 8.70 1.64
C ILE A 75 -1.30 7.62 1.40
N VAL A 76 -2.32 7.97 0.64
CA VAL A 76 -3.37 7.05 0.22
C VAL A 76 -3.07 6.63 -1.21
N VAL A 77 -2.77 5.34 -1.38
CA VAL A 77 -2.54 4.73 -2.68
C VAL A 77 -3.87 4.21 -3.20
N LYS A 78 -4.43 4.87 -4.23
CA LYS A 78 -5.75 4.55 -4.80
C LYS A 78 -5.67 3.41 -5.82
N LYS A 79 -4.57 3.32 -6.57
CA LYS A 79 -4.32 2.30 -7.59
C LYS A 79 -3.03 1.56 -7.29
N PRO A 80 -2.93 0.24 -7.58
CA PRO A 80 -1.67 -0.48 -7.46
C PRO A 80 -0.56 0.25 -8.21
N LEU A 81 0.60 0.36 -7.57
CA LEU A 81 1.76 0.94 -8.22
C LEU A 81 2.23 0.01 -9.34
N LYS A 82 2.82 0.61 -10.39
CA LYS A 82 3.50 -0.18 -11.44
C LYS A 82 4.74 -0.90 -10.91
N SER A 83 5.11 -0.65 -9.67
CA SER A 83 6.30 -1.09 -8.95
C SER A 83 5.86 -2.01 -7.82
N ALA A 84 6.60 -3.10 -7.59
CA ALA A 84 6.26 -4.06 -6.53
C ALA A 84 6.44 -3.47 -5.13
N SER A 85 7.41 -2.57 -4.99
CA SER A 85 7.68 -1.77 -3.80
C SER A 85 8.15 -0.39 -4.22
N SER A 86 7.91 0.60 -3.38
CA SER A 86 8.37 1.97 -3.58
C SER A 86 8.77 2.56 -2.25
N ILE A 87 9.95 3.16 -2.22
CA ILE A 87 10.52 3.73 -1.01
C ILE A 87 10.12 5.20 -0.93
N VAL A 88 9.76 5.63 0.26
CA VAL A 88 9.41 7.02 0.56
C VAL A 88 10.57 7.67 1.30
N TYR A 89 11.09 8.75 0.73
CA TYR A 89 12.13 9.59 1.31
C TYR A 89 11.59 11.00 1.58
N GLY A 90 11.96 11.57 2.72
CA GLY A 90 11.80 12.98 3.02
C GLY A 90 13.10 13.74 2.75
N THR A 91 13.04 14.88 2.08
CA THR A 91 14.22 15.73 1.86
C THR A 91 14.24 16.87 2.89
N SER A 92 15.33 16.96 3.66
CA SER A 92 15.53 18.04 4.64
C SER A 92 15.91 19.37 3.98
N SER A 93 15.37 20.48 4.48
CA SER A 93 15.65 21.84 3.96
C SER A 93 17.11 22.27 4.12
N ASP A 94 17.78 21.87 5.19
CA ASP A 94 19.07 22.45 5.58
C ASP A 94 20.27 21.74 4.92
N SER A 95 20.12 20.45 4.63
CA SER A 95 21.24 19.62 4.19
C SER A 95 21.02 18.95 2.84
N GLY A 96 19.80 19.03 2.27
CA GLY A 96 19.42 18.27 1.08
C GLY A 96 19.49 16.74 1.28
N LYS A 97 19.74 16.27 2.50
CA LYS A 97 19.83 14.85 2.82
C LYS A 97 18.45 14.22 2.73
N GLU A 98 18.42 13.03 2.12
CA GLU A 98 17.24 12.18 2.07
C GLU A 98 17.16 11.38 3.37
N ILE A 99 16.00 11.46 4.02
CA ILE A 99 15.65 10.74 5.24
C ILE A 99 14.67 9.65 4.81
N TYR A 100 15.01 8.40 5.09
CA TYR A 100 14.10 7.29 4.83
C TYR A 100 12.87 7.36 5.76
N LEU A 101 11.67 7.31 5.18
CA LEU A 101 10.40 7.33 5.92
C LEU A 101 9.73 5.96 5.96
N GLY A 102 9.80 5.19 4.87
CA GLY A 102 9.18 3.86 4.81
C GLY A 102 9.03 3.30 3.40
N VAL A 103 8.26 2.22 3.28
CA VAL A 103 7.98 1.52 2.01
C VAL A 103 6.47 1.46 1.78
N ILE A 104 6.08 1.59 0.51
CA ILE A 104 4.74 1.41 -0.03
C ILE A 104 4.81 0.25 -1.01
N ASP A 105 4.09 -0.83 -0.74
CA ASP A 105 4.09 -2.06 -1.54
C ASP A 105 2.72 -2.41 -2.13
N LYS A 106 1.65 -2.00 -1.47
CA LYS A 106 0.27 -2.26 -1.89
C LYS A 106 -0.63 -1.04 -1.89
N LYS A 107 -1.80 -1.19 -2.50
CA LYS A 107 -2.91 -0.25 -2.37
C LYS A 107 -3.33 -0.17 -0.90
N GLY A 108 -3.49 1.03 -0.36
CA GLY A 108 -3.81 1.23 1.06
C GLY A 108 -3.51 2.64 1.54
N ILE A 109 -3.64 2.82 2.86
CA ILE A 109 -3.36 4.08 3.56
C ILE A 109 -2.08 3.88 4.36
N TYR A 110 -1.11 4.76 4.13
CA TYR A 110 0.17 4.78 4.81
C TYR A 110 0.30 6.07 5.59
N THR A 111 0.75 5.95 6.83
CA THR A 111 0.97 7.08 7.72
C THR A 111 2.42 7.09 8.16
N PHE A 112 3.05 8.24 8.04
CA PHE A 112 4.42 8.47 8.49
C PHE A 112 4.44 9.69 9.41
N ASP A 113 5.09 9.56 10.57
CA ASP A 113 5.42 10.73 11.38
C ASP A 113 6.65 11.40 10.75
N ILE A 114 6.50 12.67 10.36
CA ILE A 114 7.53 13.47 9.69
C ILE A 114 7.84 14.74 10.50
N ASP A 115 9.12 15.11 10.53
CA ASP A 115 9.56 16.36 11.12
C ASP A 115 9.23 17.56 10.20
N ARG A 116 8.97 18.74 10.78
CA ARG A 116 8.77 20.00 10.04
C ARG A 116 10.01 20.43 9.25
N SER A 117 11.19 19.90 9.59
CA SER A 117 12.43 20.15 8.84
C SER A 117 12.42 19.54 7.42
N ILE A 118 11.52 18.58 7.15
CA ILE A 118 11.37 17.94 5.84
C ILE A 118 10.56 18.85 4.92
N LYS A 119 11.15 19.33 3.82
CA LYS A 119 10.50 20.19 2.81
C LYS A 119 10.25 19.51 1.47
N GLY A 120 10.65 18.25 1.32
CA GLY A 120 10.43 17.49 0.11
C GLY A 120 9.99 16.07 0.42
N LEU A 121 9.24 15.47 -0.49
CA LEU A 121 8.84 14.07 -0.46
C LEU A 121 9.18 13.44 -1.80
N ARG A 122 9.91 12.33 -1.77
CA ARG A 122 10.30 11.57 -2.95
C ARG A 122 9.83 10.13 -2.81
N ILE A 123 9.07 9.65 -3.78
CA ILE A 123 8.66 8.25 -3.90
C ILE A 123 9.49 7.64 -5.03
N TYR A 124 10.30 6.65 -4.69
CA TYR A 124 11.29 6.04 -5.58
C TYR A 124 11.05 4.54 -5.75
N ASP A 125 11.15 4.06 -6.99
CA ASP A 125 11.20 2.63 -7.31
C ASP A 125 12.67 2.19 -7.35
N ASP A 126 13.07 1.37 -6.39
CA ASP A 126 14.45 0.86 -6.27
C ASP A 126 14.79 -0.19 -7.33
N ILE A 127 13.80 -0.94 -7.80
CA ILE A 127 13.94 -1.99 -8.82
C ILE A 127 14.17 -1.35 -10.19
N LYS A 128 13.30 -0.42 -10.58
CA LYS A 128 13.38 0.26 -11.89
C LYS A 128 14.29 1.48 -11.88
N LYS A 129 14.73 1.90 -10.71
CA LYS A 129 15.55 3.09 -10.48
C LYS A 129 14.91 4.38 -11.01
N ILE A 130 13.60 4.52 -10.86
CA ILE A 130 12.83 5.68 -11.36
C ILE A 130 12.15 6.43 -10.22
N ASP A 131 12.04 7.74 -10.38
CA ASP A 131 11.22 8.59 -9.51
C ASP A 131 9.75 8.46 -9.91
N ILE A 132 8.92 7.99 -8.99
CA ILE A 132 7.47 7.89 -9.18
C ILE A 132 6.83 9.25 -8.90
N SER A 133 7.30 9.94 -7.86
CA SER A 133 6.82 11.27 -7.52
C SER A 133 7.88 12.04 -6.74
N ASN A 134 7.99 13.34 -7.01
CA ASN A 134 8.85 14.25 -6.27
C ASN A 134 8.05 15.53 -6.00
N LEU A 135 7.82 15.83 -4.72
CA LEU A 135 6.94 16.89 -4.27
C LEU A 135 7.69 17.78 -3.30
N LYS A 136 7.44 19.09 -3.39
CA LYS A 136 7.88 20.05 -2.39
C LYS A 136 6.75 20.29 -1.40
N LEU A 137 7.05 20.14 -0.11
CA LEU A 137 6.16 20.44 0.99
C LEU A 137 6.34 21.91 1.36
N GLN A 138 5.27 22.69 1.24
CA GLN A 138 5.21 24.04 1.78
C GLN A 138 4.46 23.96 3.11
N TRP A 139 5.18 24.22 4.20
CA TRP A 139 4.59 24.43 5.52
C TRP A 139 4.19 25.90 5.59
N GLU A 140 2.89 26.19 5.61
CA GLU A 140 2.39 27.51 6.01
C GLU A 140 2.54 27.70 7.52
#